data_AF-S0JIH0-F1
#
_entry.id   AF-S0JIH0-F1
#
_cell.length_a   1.000
_cell.length_b   1.000
_cell.length_c   1.000
_cell.angle_alpha   90.00
_cell.angle_beta   90.00
_cell.angle_gamma   90.00
#
_symmetry.space_group_name_H-M   'P 1'
#
loop_
_entity.id
_entity.type
_entity.pdbx_description
1 polymer ?
#
loop_
_entity_poly.entity_id
_entity_poly.type
_entity_poly.pdbx_seq_one_letter_code
_entity_poly.pdbx_strand_id
1 'polypeptide(L)'
;MKKDIFAETYAQVQELKKAYDAAADEAGKEKARAGYHALMEGIEGLGAAACRIWREYETAMENGNARLDISEVVWEKDVESLISCMRENGISEFTFSSGWSSAVETAWLFTQNGCEVAGMAEVNGGMNHFAGEREKKHGYLFRVK
;
A
#
# COMPACT_ATOMS: atom_id res chain seq x y z
N MET A 1 5.84 15.39 11.60
CA MET A 1 5.35 14.44 10.59
C MET A 1 4.51 13.41 11.32
N LYS A 2 3.28 13.11 10.87
CA LYS A 2 2.48 12.03 11.48
C LYS A 2 3.19 10.69 11.25
N LYS A 3 2.97 9.74 12.15
CA LYS A 3 3.47 8.36 12.03
C LYS A 3 2.69 7.65 10.91
N ASP A 4 3.39 6.91 10.05
CA ASP A 4 2.77 6.10 9.00
C ASP A 4 2.32 4.75 9.59
N ILE A 5 1.01 4.61 9.80
CA ILE A 5 0.44 3.41 10.41
C ILE A 5 0.64 2.17 9.54
N PHE A 6 0.68 2.32 8.21
CA PHE A 6 0.82 1.21 7.28
C PHE A 6 2.26 0.70 7.30
N ALA A 7 3.24 1.61 7.36
CA ALA A 7 4.64 1.25 7.52
C ALA A 7 4.90 0.50 8.84
N GLU A 8 4.29 0.95 9.95
CA GLU A 8 4.40 0.27 11.24
C GLU A 8 3.73 -1.09 11.25
N THR A 9 2.50 -1.15 10.73
CA THR A 9 1.73 -2.40 10.63
C THR A 9 2.50 -3.40 9.78
N TYR A 10 3.10 -2.96 8.67
CA TYR A 10 3.94 -3.81 7.82
C TYR A 10 5.16 -4.33 8.58
N ALA A 11 5.88 -3.48 9.31
CA ALA A 11 7.02 -3.92 10.11
C ALA A 11 6.60 -4.99 11.15
N GLN A 12 5.47 -4.79 11.83
CA GLN A 12 4.93 -5.76 12.79
C GLN A 12 4.51 -7.06 12.11
N VAL A 13 3.88 -7.00 10.93
CA VAL A 13 3.54 -8.18 10.11
C VAL A 13 4.79 -8.96 9.72
N GLN A 14 5.89 -8.29 9.36
CA GLN A 14 7.14 -8.99 9.05
C GLN A 14 7.72 -9.72 10.27
N GLU A 15 7.66 -9.12 11.46
CA GLU A 15 8.10 -9.80 12.69
C GLU A 15 7.18 -10.98 13.05
N LEU A 16 5.87 -10.87 12.82
CA LEU A 16 4.93 -11.97 13.00
C LEU A 16 5.16 -13.10 11.99
N LYS A 17 5.44 -12.78 10.72
CA LYS A 17 5.82 -13.76 9.68
C LYS A 17 7.09 -14.53 10.12
N LYS A 18 8.13 -13.82 10.58
CA LYS A 18 9.35 -14.46 11.12
C LYS A 18 9.07 -15.34 12.34
N ALA A 19 8.24 -14.86 13.27
CA ALA A 19 7.87 -15.63 14.46
C ALA A 19 7.09 -16.89 14.11
N TYR A 20 6.21 -16.83 13.12
CA TYR A 20 5.48 -17.98 12.60
C TYR A 20 6.42 -19.03 11.99
N ASP A 21 7.36 -18.60 11.14
CA ASP A 21 8.31 -19.49 10.48
C ASP A 21 9.30 -20.14 11.47
N ALA A 22 9.66 -19.43 12.53
CA ALA A 22 10.55 -19.94 13.59
C ALA A 22 9.85 -20.81 14.64
N ALA A 23 8.51 -20.85 14.67
CA ALA A 23 7.76 -21.55 15.69
C ALA A 23 7.91 -23.08 15.56
N ALA A 24 8.34 -23.72 16.65
CA ALA A 24 8.54 -25.17 16.72
C ALA A 24 7.24 -25.97 16.94
N ASP A 25 6.17 -25.31 17.38
CA ASP A 25 4.89 -25.91 17.73
C ASP A 25 3.71 -25.08 17.20
N GLU A 26 2.51 -25.69 17.28
CA GLU A 26 1.29 -25.03 16.82
C GLU A 26 0.88 -23.85 17.71
N ALA A 27 1.24 -23.87 19.00
CA ALA A 27 0.93 -22.77 19.92
C ALA A 27 1.66 -21.48 19.54
N GLY A 28 2.94 -21.59 19.14
CA GLY A 28 3.72 -20.46 18.62
C GLY A 28 3.17 -19.92 17.30
N LYS A 29 2.78 -20.81 16.38
CA LYS A 29 2.12 -20.45 15.12
C LYS A 29 0.80 -19.73 15.35
N GLU A 30 -0.02 -20.24 16.25
CA GLU A 30 -1.32 -19.66 16.58
C GLU A 30 -1.17 -18.28 17.22
N LYS A 31 -0.16 -18.09 18.08
CA LYS A 31 0.16 -16.76 18.63
C LYS A 31 0.52 -15.75 17.54
N ALA A 32 1.29 -16.15 16.53
CA ALA A 32 1.63 -15.26 15.41
C ALA A 32 0.39 -14.94 14.55
N ARG A 33 -0.48 -15.93 14.28
CA ARG A 33 -1.76 -15.71 13.58
C ARG A 33 -2.68 -14.77 14.34
N ALA A 34 -2.86 -14.97 15.65
CA ALA A 34 -3.68 -14.10 16.48
C ALA A 34 -3.15 -12.65 16.47
N GLY A 35 -1.83 -12.46 16.52
CA GLY A 35 -1.21 -11.15 16.37
C GLY A 35 -1.50 -10.51 15.01
N TYR A 36 -1.40 -11.29 13.92
CA TYR A 36 -1.73 -10.80 12.58
C TYR A 36 -3.20 -10.39 12.47
N HIS A 37 -4.13 -11.21 12.97
CA HIS A 37 -5.55 -10.92 12.98
C HIS A 37 -5.86 -9.62 13.73
N ALA A 38 -5.26 -9.41 14.91
CA ALA A 38 -5.44 -8.17 15.67
C ALA A 38 -4.95 -6.92 14.91
N LEU A 39 -3.86 -7.03 14.14
CA LEU A 39 -3.41 -5.93 13.28
C LEU A 39 -4.41 -5.66 12.15
N MET A 40 -4.94 -6.71 11.52
CA MET A 40 -5.92 -6.57 10.44
C MET A 40 -7.24 -5.97 10.93
N GLU A 41 -7.72 -6.38 12.10
CA GLU A 41 -8.88 -5.75 12.77
C GLU A 41 -8.64 -4.26 13.02
N GLY A 42 -7.41 -3.88 13.40
CA GLY A 42 -7.01 -2.49 13.53
C GLY A 42 -7.12 -1.70 12.22
N ILE A 43 -6.65 -2.27 11.11
CA ILE A 43 -6.79 -1.67 9.77
C ILE A 43 -8.25 -1.59 9.35
N GLU A 44 -9.04 -2.65 9.58
CA GLU A 44 -10.47 -2.69 9.28
C GLU A 44 -11.25 -1.63 10.04
N GLY A 45 -10.88 -1.37 11.30
CA GLY A 45 -11.46 -0.30 12.12
C GLY A 45 -11.25 1.11 11.56
N LEU A 46 -10.27 1.33 10.69
CA LEU A 46 -10.03 2.60 9.99
C LEU A 46 -10.91 2.77 8.74
N GLY A 47 -11.62 1.72 8.33
CA GLY A 47 -12.60 1.75 7.24
C GLY A 47 -12.05 1.28 5.88
N ALA A 48 -12.95 1.24 4.89
CA ALA A 48 -12.70 0.59 3.61
C ALA A 48 -11.51 1.18 2.82
N ALA A 49 -11.29 2.49 2.91
CA ALA A 49 -10.14 3.15 2.29
C ALA A 49 -8.81 2.64 2.87
N ALA A 50 -8.73 2.48 4.20
CA ALA A 50 -7.55 1.93 4.86
C ALA A 50 -7.32 0.47 4.48
N CYS A 51 -8.36 -0.36 4.40
CA CYS A 51 -8.24 -1.75 3.94
C CYS A 51 -7.67 -1.82 2.51
N ARG A 52 -8.10 -0.90 1.64
CA ARG A 52 -7.55 -0.82 0.28
C ARG A 52 -6.08 -0.41 0.30
N ILE A 53 -5.76 0.68 0.99
CA ILE A 53 -4.39 1.19 1.10
C ILE A 53 -3.47 0.11 1.65
N TRP A 54 -3.89 -0.62 2.68
CA TRP A 54 -3.11 -1.70 3.26
C TRP A 54 -2.76 -2.79 2.24
N ARG A 55 -3.74 -3.27 1.45
CA ARG A 55 -3.47 -4.30 0.42
C ARG A 55 -2.47 -3.83 -0.62
N GLU A 56 -2.64 -2.61 -1.12
CA GLU A 56 -1.74 -2.00 -2.10
C GLU A 56 -0.35 -1.73 -1.48
N TYR A 57 -0.29 -1.31 -0.21
CA TYR A 57 0.94 -1.08 0.54
C TYR A 57 1.73 -2.38 0.72
N GLU A 58 1.09 -3.43 1.26
CA GLU A 58 1.73 -4.74 1.48
C GLU A 58 2.28 -5.29 0.15
N THR A 59 1.46 -5.25 -0.91
CA THR A 59 1.88 -5.69 -2.26
C THR A 59 3.08 -4.89 -2.76
N ALA A 60 3.07 -3.57 -2.59
CA ALA A 60 4.16 -2.70 -3.02
C ALA A 60 5.47 -3.03 -2.28
N MET A 61 5.40 -3.24 -0.96
CA MET A 61 6.57 -3.60 -0.16
C MET A 61 7.10 -4.99 -0.50
N GLU A 62 6.21 -5.98 -0.69
CA GLU A 62 6.58 -7.33 -1.15
C GLU A 62 7.23 -7.30 -2.55
N ASN A 63 6.81 -6.37 -3.39
CA ASN A 63 7.43 -6.10 -4.69
C ASN A 63 8.76 -5.32 -4.60
N GLY A 64 9.20 -4.94 -3.40
CA GLY A 64 10.44 -4.21 -3.18
C GLY A 64 10.36 -2.73 -3.55
N ASN A 65 9.16 -2.16 -3.56
CA ASN A 65 8.98 -0.71 -3.75
C ASN A 65 9.23 0.03 -2.43
N ALA A 66 9.71 1.27 -2.54
CA ALA A 66 9.97 2.13 -1.39
C ALA A 66 8.72 2.85 -0.85
N ARG A 67 7.61 2.81 -1.60
CA ARG A 67 6.38 3.55 -1.32
C ARG A 67 5.17 2.69 -1.66
N LEU A 68 4.01 3.07 -1.12
CA LEU A 68 2.71 2.63 -1.61
C LEU A 68 2.63 2.85 -3.13
N ASP A 69 2.14 1.85 -3.85
CA ASP A 69 1.79 1.97 -5.26
C ASP A 69 0.30 1.63 -5.47
N ILE A 70 -0.45 2.58 -6.00
CA ILE A 70 -1.82 2.38 -6.45
C ILE A 70 -1.75 1.91 -7.91
N SER A 71 -1.79 0.60 -8.13
CA SER A 71 -1.70 0.01 -9.48
C SER A 71 -3.06 -0.27 -10.13
N GLU A 72 -4.14 -0.22 -9.36
CA GLU A 72 -5.49 -0.58 -9.80
C GLU A 72 -6.35 0.64 -10.13
N VAL A 73 -7.56 0.40 -10.63
CA VAL A 73 -8.54 1.45 -10.90
C VAL A 73 -8.96 2.16 -9.59
N VAL A 74 -9.07 3.48 -9.63
CA VAL A 74 -9.69 4.28 -8.56
C VAL A 74 -10.93 4.93 -9.15
N TRP A 75 -12.08 4.66 -8.56
CA TRP A 75 -13.32 5.31 -8.96
C TRP A 75 -13.32 6.75 -8.44
N GLU A 76 -13.86 7.69 -9.22
CA GLU A 76 -13.95 9.11 -8.85
C GLU A 76 -14.52 9.32 -7.44
N LYS A 77 -15.60 8.60 -7.11
CA LYS A 77 -16.26 8.66 -5.79
C LYS A 77 -15.37 8.23 -4.61
N ASP A 78 -14.32 7.44 -4.87
CA ASP A 78 -13.45 6.89 -3.83
C ASP A 78 -12.21 7.78 -3.61
N VAL A 79 -11.89 8.68 -4.54
CA VAL A 79 -10.65 9.50 -4.53
C VAL A 79 -10.51 10.30 -3.24
N GLU A 80 -11.55 11.07 -2.86
CA GLU A 80 -11.50 11.93 -1.68
C GLU A 80 -11.22 11.12 -0.39
N SER A 81 -11.93 10.00 -0.23
CA SER A 81 -11.75 9.12 0.94
C SER A 81 -10.36 8.49 0.98
N LEU A 82 -9.81 8.11 -0.18
CA LEU A 82 -8.49 7.50 -0.28
C LEU A 82 -7.39 8.49 0.11
N ILE A 83 -7.42 9.71 -0.46
CA ILE A 83 -6.42 10.74 -0.16
C ILE A 83 -6.54 11.24 1.28
N SER A 84 -7.76 11.38 1.80
CA SER A 84 -7.98 11.75 3.20
C SER A 84 -7.41 10.69 4.15
N CYS A 85 -7.67 9.41 3.87
CA CYS A 85 -7.11 8.31 4.65
C CYS A 85 -5.58 8.31 4.63
N MET A 86 -4.95 8.49 3.46
CA MET A 86 -3.48 8.61 3.34
C MET A 86 -2.93 9.75 4.23
N ARG A 87 -3.51 10.94 4.10
CA ARG A 87 -3.12 12.13 4.86
C ARG A 87 -3.28 11.94 6.37
N GLU A 88 -4.40 11.37 6.78
CA GLU A 88 -4.73 11.16 8.19
C GLU A 88 -3.78 10.17 8.86
N ASN A 89 -3.30 9.18 8.09
CA ASN A 89 -2.50 8.04 8.53
C ASN A 89 -1.02 8.13 8.17
N GLY A 90 -0.53 9.32 7.76
CA GLY A 90 0.90 9.62 7.68
C GLY A 90 1.58 9.30 6.35
N ILE A 91 0.85 8.89 5.31
CA ILE A 91 1.41 8.72 3.97
C ILE A 91 1.64 10.11 3.35
N SER A 92 2.91 10.44 3.09
CA SER A 92 3.30 11.71 2.47
C SER A 92 3.59 11.60 0.97
N GLU A 93 3.93 10.40 0.48
CA GLU A 93 4.22 10.13 -0.93
C GLU A 93 3.67 8.76 -1.34
N PHE A 94 3.17 8.66 -2.56
CA PHE A 94 2.75 7.39 -3.17
C PHE A 94 3.01 7.42 -4.68
N THR A 95 3.05 6.24 -5.30
CA THR A 95 3.08 6.11 -6.76
C THR A 95 1.72 5.68 -7.29
N PHE A 96 1.40 6.11 -8.50
CA PHE A 96 0.20 5.70 -9.23
C PHE A 96 0.61 5.14 -10.59
N SER A 97 0.64 3.81 -10.69
CA SER A 97 1.14 3.06 -11.86
C SER A 97 0.02 2.41 -12.69
N SER A 98 -1.23 2.81 -12.44
CA SER A 98 -2.42 2.27 -13.08
C SER A 98 -2.39 2.42 -14.60
N GLY A 99 -2.54 1.29 -15.31
CA GLY A 99 -2.56 1.25 -16.78
C GLY A 99 -3.96 1.41 -17.40
N TRP A 100 -4.97 1.74 -16.59
CA TRP A 100 -6.35 1.91 -17.06
C TRP A 100 -6.51 3.19 -17.90
N SER A 101 -7.44 3.18 -18.86
CA SER A 101 -7.65 4.30 -19.78
C SER A 101 -7.99 5.62 -19.08
N SER A 102 -8.57 5.57 -17.88
CA SER A 102 -8.93 6.73 -17.05
C SER A 102 -7.83 7.18 -16.07
N ALA A 103 -6.60 6.68 -16.23
CA ALA A 103 -5.52 6.98 -15.28
C ALA A 103 -5.19 8.48 -15.24
N VAL A 104 -5.20 9.17 -16.38
CA VAL A 104 -4.89 10.62 -16.42
C VAL A 104 -5.97 11.43 -15.71
N GLU A 105 -7.24 11.09 -15.89
CA GLU A 105 -8.37 11.71 -15.20
C GLU A 105 -8.31 11.44 -13.69
N THR A 106 -7.94 10.22 -13.29
CA THR A 106 -7.75 9.86 -11.88
C THR A 106 -6.59 10.66 -11.26
N ALA A 107 -5.47 10.77 -11.97
CA ALA A 107 -4.33 11.58 -11.57
C ALA A 107 -4.72 13.06 -11.39
N TRP A 108 -5.54 13.59 -12.30
CA TRP A 108 -6.11 14.93 -12.16
C TRP A 108 -6.96 15.06 -10.89
N LEU A 109 -7.84 14.10 -10.61
CA LEU A 109 -8.65 14.10 -9.38
C LEU A 109 -7.81 14.06 -8.11
N PHE A 110 -6.67 13.36 -8.08
CA PHE A 110 -5.74 13.44 -6.95
C PHE A 110 -5.24 14.87 -6.72
N THR A 111 -4.93 15.61 -7.79
CA THR A 111 -4.52 17.02 -7.66
C THR A 111 -5.61 17.91 -7.09
N GLN A 112 -6.86 17.65 -7.49
CA GLN A 112 -8.03 18.36 -6.94
C GLN A 112 -8.24 18.08 -5.44
N ASN A 113 -7.74 16.93 -4.95
CA ASN A 113 -7.84 16.49 -3.55
C ASN A 113 -6.58 16.79 -2.72
N GLY A 114 -5.74 17.71 -3.19
CA GLY A 114 -4.58 18.19 -2.44
C GLY A 114 -3.30 17.38 -2.63
N CYS A 115 -3.22 16.56 -3.68
CA CYS A 115 -1.95 15.94 -4.08
C CYS A 115 -1.18 16.82 -5.08
N GLU A 116 0.12 16.66 -5.14
CA GLU A 116 0.99 17.29 -6.14
C GLU A 116 1.74 16.22 -6.93
N VAL A 117 1.75 16.34 -8.26
CA VAL A 117 2.61 15.51 -9.11
C VAL A 117 4.05 15.97 -8.92
N ALA A 118 4.87 15.16 -8.27
CA ALA A 118 6.28 15.42 -8.01
C ALA A 118 7.20 14.88 -9.12
N GLY A 119 6.67 14.09 -10.06
CA GLY A 119 7.40 13.57 -11.21
C GLY A 119 6.88 12.20 -11.66
N MET A 120 7.76 11.44 -12.31
CA MET A 120 7.54 10.05 -12.68
C MET A 120 8.47 9.13 -11.89
N ALA A 121 8.05 7.89 -11.69
CA ALA A 121 8.83 6.85 -11.04
C ALA A 121 8.71 5.52 -11.78
N GLU A 122 9.80 4.75 -11.79
CA GLU A 122 9.75 3.32 -12.08
C GLU A 122 9.27 2.59 -10.82
N VAL A 123 8.34 1.65 -11.01
CA VAL A 123 7.73 0.86 -9.94
C VAL A 123 7.84 -0.62 -10.27
N ASN A 124 8.17 -1.45 -9.29
CA ASN A 124 8.16 -2.89 -9.42
C ASN A 124 6.73 -3.42 -9.36
N GLY A 125 6.34 -4.16 -10.40
CA GLY A 125 5.14 -4.98 -10.43
C GLY A 125 5.37 -6.40 -9.90
N GLY A 126 4.47 -7.30 -10.31
CA GLY A 126 4.53 -8.71 -9.94
C GLY A 126 5.78 -9.41 -10.46
N MET A 127 6.14 -10.52 -9.83
CA MET A 127 7.20 -11.40 -10.33
C MET A 127 6.77 -12.01 -11.66
N ASN A 128 7.56 -11.81 -12.71
CA ASN A 128 7.43 -12.59 -13.92
C ASN A 128 8.18 -13.92 -13.72
N HIS A 129 7.42 -14.97 -13.39
CA HIS A 129 7.99 -16.30 -13.14
C HIS A 129 8.70 -16.93 -14.35
N PHE A 130 8.43 -16.46 -15.58
CA PHE A 130 9.12 -16.94 -16.77
C PHE A 130 10.48 -16.27 -16.97
N ALA A 131 10.57 -14.97 -16.65
CA ALA A 131 11.81 -14.20 -16.80
C ALA A 131 12.71 -14.27 -15.54
N GLY A 132 12.15 -14.64 -14.38
CA GLY A 132 12.85 -14.58 -13.09
C GLY A 132 13.08 -13.16 -12.58
N GLU A 133 12.40 -12.18 -13.18
CA GLU A 133 12.53 -10.76 -12.88
C GLU A 133 11.17 -10.15 -12.57
N ARG A 134 11.15 -9.03 -11.83
CA ARG A 134 9.91 -8.28 -11.58
C ARG A 134 9.56 -7.41 -12.77
N GLU A 135 8.27 -7.33 -13.08
CA GLU A 135 7.76 -6.37 -14.06
C GLU A 135 8.18 -4.94 -13.68
N LYS A 136 8.55 -4.13 -14.68
CA LYS A 136 8.82 -2.70 -14.51
C LYS A 136 7.66 -1.88 -15.06
N LYS A 137 7.01 -1.14 -14.18
CA LYS A 137 5.92 -0.21 -14.50
C LYS A 137 6.42 1.23 -14.38
N HIS A 138 5.71 2.14 -15.02
CA HIS A 138 5.97 3.58 -14.93
C HIS A 138 4.72 4.25 -14.40
N GLY A 139 4.89 5.08 -13.37
CA GLY A 139 3.79 5.76 -12.71
C GLY A 139 4.12 7.19 -12.33
N TYR A 140 3.11 7.92 -11.93
CA TYR A 140 3.28 9.26 -11.36
C TYR A 140 3.70 9.14 -9.90
N LEU A 141 4.66 9.97 -9.49
CA LEU A 141 4.97 10.18 -8.08
C LEU A 141 4.11 11.34 -7.58
N PHE A 142 3.32 11.08 -6.53
CA PHE A 142 2.50 12.08 -5.87
C PHE A 142 3.02 12.39 -4.47
N ARG A 143 2.91 13.66 -4.08
CA ARG A 143 3.02 14.13 -2.70
C ARG A 143 1.64 14.46 -2.15
N VAL A 144 1.32 13.97 -0.96
CA VAL A 144 0.09 14.29 -0.24
C VAL A 144 0.34 15.52 0.62
N LYS A 145 -0.41 16.61 0.39
CA LYS A 145 -0.34 17.84 1.20
C LYS A 145 -1.33 17.81 2.36
#